data_AF-A0A7W1IUN2-F1
#
_entry.id   AF-A0A7W1IUN2-F1
#
_cell.length_a   1.000
_cell.length_b   1.000
_cell.length_c   1.000
_cell.angle_alpha   90.00
_cell.angle_beta   90.00
_cell.angle_gamma   90.00
#
_symmetry.space_group_name_H-M   'P 1'
#
loop_
_entity.id
_entity.type
_entity.pdbx_description
1 polymer ?
#
loop_
_entity_poly.entity_id
_entity_poly.type
_entity_poly.pdbx_seq_one_letter_code
_entity_poly.pdbx_strand_id
1 'polypeptide(L)' 'MIGGTVTIEDLERDPYPIYARLRDEEPVSWVPAVGLWLVTRFDDVRGVDLD' A
#
# COMPACT_ATOMS: atom_id res chain seq x y z
N MET A 1 -10.74 -0.50 6.11
CA MET A 1 -9.34 -0.29 5.70
C MET A 1 -9.15 -0.92 4.34
N ILE A 2 -8.74 -0.13 3.35
CA ILE A 2 -8.53 -0.51 1.95
C ILE A 2 -7.51 -1.65 1.87
N GLY A 3 -6.44 -1.64 2.66
CA GLY A 3 -5.47 -2.74 2.70
C GLY A 3 -6.05 -4.08 3.13
N GLY A 4 -7.15 -4.08 3.90
CA GLY A 4 -7.85 -5.29 4.31
C GLY A 4 -8.63 -5.99 3.18
N THR A 5 -8.80 -5.34 2.03
CA THR A 5 -9.48 -5.91 0.86
C THR A 5 -8.53 -6.29 -0.27
N VAL A 6 -7.23 -5.99 -0.15
CA VAL A 6 -6.22 -6.29 -1.17
C VAL A 6 -5.86 -7.78 -1.14
N THR A 7 -5.75 -8.40 -2.31
CA THR A 7 -5.34 -9.80 -2.47
C THR A 7 -3.98 -9.92 -3.14
N ILE A 8 -3.32 -11.07 -3.03
CA ILE A 8 -2.10 -11.37 -3.79
C ILE A 8 -2.37 -11.35 -5.31
N GLU A 9 -3.50 -11.92 -5.74
CA GLU A 9 -3.88 -11.97 -7.16
C GLU A 9 -4.01 -10.58 -7.78
N ASP A 10 -4.61 -9.62 -7.05
CA ASP A 10 -4.71 -8.24 -7.54
C ASP A 10 -3.34 -7.58 -7.68
N LEU A 11 -2.43 -7.83 -6.72
CA LEU A 11 -1.07 -7.29 -6.74
C LEU A 11 -0.21 -7.89 -7.87
N GLU A 12 -0.38 -9.18 -8.15
CA GLU A 12 0.31 -9.87 -9.26
C GLU A 12 -0.21 -9.42 -10.62
N ARG A 13 -1.52 -9.15 -10.73
CA ARG A 13 -2.17 -8.72 -11.96
C ARG A 13 -1.80 -7.29 -12.34
N ASP A 14 -2.04 -6.35 -11.43
CA ASP A 14 -1.66 -4.93 -11.59
C ASP A 14 -1.74 -4.22 -10.23
N PRO A 15 -0.60 -3.92 -9.58
CA PRO A 15 -0.61 -3.30 -8.27
C PRO A 15 -0.86 -1.79 -8.31
N TYR A 16 -0.71 -1.12 -9.47
CA TYR A 16 -0.74 0.34 -9.55
C TYR A 16 -2.10 0.97 -9.22
N PRO A 17 -3.26 0.40 -9.65
CA PRO A 17 -4.57 0.88 -9.23
C PRO A 17 -4.77 0.82 -7.72
N ILE A 18 -4.26 -0.24 -7.07
CA ILE A 18 -4.31 -0.36 -5.60
C ILE A 18 -3.46 0.72 -4.95
N TYR A 19 -2.22 0.91 -5.42
CA TYR A 19 -1.33 1.94 -4.88
C TYR A 19 -1.88 3.35 -5.07
N ALA A 20 -2.52 3.63 -6.21
CA ALA A 20 -3.17 4.92 -6.45
C ALA A 20 -4.27 5.18 -5.42
N ARG A 21 -5.17 4.22 -5.23
CA ARG A 21 -6.26 4.34 -4.27
C ARG A 21 -5.77 4.48 -2.83
N LEU A 22 -4.79 3.65 -2.43
CA LEU A 22 -4.16 3.75 -1.12
C LEU A 22 -3.54 5.15 -0.93
N ARG A 23 -2.80 5.67 -1.91
CA ARG A 23 -2.14 6.98 -1.81
C ARG A 23 -3.12 8.13 -1.55
N ASP A 24 -4.30 8.05 -2.16
CA ASP A 24 -5.33 9.09 -2.06
C ASP A 24 -6.12 8.99 -0.75
N GLU A 25 -6.54 7.78 -0.36
CA GLU A 25 -7.50 7.58 0.73
C GLU A 25 -6.88 7.04 2.03
N GLU A 26 -5.86 6.17 1.95
CA GLU A 26 -5.30 5.42 3.08
C GLU A 26 -3.78 5.15 2.84
N PRO A 27 -2.94 6.20 2.91
CA PRO A 27 -1.57 6.16 2.36
C PRO A 27 -0.63 5.22 3.09
N VAL A 28 -0.98 4.83 4.33
CA VAL A 28 -0.32 3.82 5.14
C VAL A 28 -1.37 2.80 5.57
N SER A 29 -1.23 1.54 5.14
CA SER A 29 -2.23 0.51 5.41
C SER A 29 -1.58 -0.84 5.69
N TRP A 30 -2.09 -1.58 6.68
CA TRP A 30 -1.73 -2.98 6.87
C TRP A 30 -2.44 -3.83 5.81
N VAL A 31 -1.66 -4.63 5.08
CA VAL A 31 -2.16 -5.55 4.04
C VAL A 31 -1.95 -6.99 4.51
N PRO A 32 -2.99 -7.66 5.03
CA PRO A 32 -2.87 -9.03 5.54
C PRO A 32 -2.42 -10.04 4.49
N ALA A 33 -2.81 -9.82 3.22
CA ALA A 33 -2.48 -10.73 2.12
C ALA A 33 -0.96 -10.91 1.92
N VAL A 34 -0.18 -9.85 2.18
CA VAL A 34 1.30 -9.90 2.12
C VAL A 34 1.96 -9.87 3.51
N GLY A 35 1.20 -9.62 4.58
CA GLY A 35 1.75 -9.52 5.94
C GLY A 35 2.67 -8.30 6.13
N LEU A 36 2.37 -7.19 5.46
CA LEU A 36 3.22 -5.98 5.45
C LEU A 36 2.36 -4.72 5.63
N TRP A 37 3.00 -3.67 6.15
CA TRP A 37 2.51 -2.30 6.01
C TRP A 37 2.92 -1.77 4.64
N LEU A 38 1.97 -1.26 3.85
CA LEU A 38 2.25 -0.53 2.63
C LEU A 38 2.22 0.97 2.90
N VAL A 39 3.30 1.65 2.53
CA VAL A 39 3.43 3.11 2.51
C VAL A 39 3.49 3.55 1.05
N THR A 40 2.59 4.44 0.62
CA THR A 40 2.32 4.65 -0.83
C THR A 40 2.56 6.07 -1.33
N ARG A 41 2.83 7.04 -0.44
CA ARG A 41 3.29 8.40 -0.80
C ARG A 41 4.82 8.45 -0.75
N PHE A 42 5.42 9.12 -1.72
CA PHE A 42 6.87 9.25 -1.81
C PHE A 42 7.47 9.90 -0.56
N ASP A 43 6.88 10.99 -0.07
CA ASP A 43 7.37 11.69 1.11
C ASP A 43 7.30 10.81 2.38
N ASP A 44 6.26 9.99 2.50
CA ASP A 44 6.10 9.06 3.64
C ASP A 44 7.14 7.93 3.58
N VAL A 45 7.37 7.35 2.39
CA VAL A 45 8.43 6.33 2.19
C VAL A 45 9.79 6.91 2.52
N ARG A 46 10.08 8.11 2.02
CA ARG A 46 11.35 8.81 2.29
C ARG A 46 11.54 9.07 3.78
N GLY A 47 10.48 9.44 4.49
CA GLY A 47 10.53 9.68 5.93
C GLY A 47 10.86 8.43 6.74
N VAL A 48 10.28 7.27 6.39
CA VAL A 48 10.55 6.02 7.13
C VAL A 48 11.86 5.33 6.75
N ASP A 49 12.36 5.52 5.52
CA ASP A 49 13.58 4.86 5.04
C ASP A 49 14.88 5.58 5.41
N LEU A 50 14.82 6.90 5.67
CA LEU A 50 16.00 7.75 5.86
C LEU A 50 16.20 8.24 7.31
N ASP A 51 15.32 7.87 8.23
CA ASP A 51 15.43 8.09 9.68
C ASP A 51 15.90 6.80 10.40
#